data_AF-A0A3N5JZK5-F1
#
_entry.id   AF-A0A3N5JZK5-F1
#
_cell.length_a   1.000
_cell.length_b   1.000
_cell.length_c   1.000
_cell.angle_alpha   90.00
_cell.angle_beta   90.00
_cell.angle_gamma   90.00
#
_symmetry.space_group_name_H-M   'P 1'
#
loop_
_entity.id
_entity.type
_entity.pdbx_description
1 polymer ?
#
loop_
_entity_poly.entity_id
_entity_poly.type
_entity_poly.pdbx_seq_one_letter_code
_entity_poly.pdbx_strand_id
1 'polypeptide(L)'
;HSVTPAILRAFADTPVHLVQIDAHMDFVDRVMGAADTHASPMRRARELPWVQSLTQIGIRSIVSGAEDYAAARTAGNGIVTARQALEAREHEWWADLAGDAYLTLDIDAFDPAVAPGTGFAEPGGFGFADVATLIRTLARRLRLRGMDLVEVNPYLDGSRRTAVLAARTILEALSAVFDPDPRDS
;
A
#
# COMPACT_ATOMS: atom_id res chain seq x y z
N HIS A 1 -4.99 -9.41 0.34
CA HIS A 1 -4.36 -8.62 -0.71
C HIS A 1 -4.54 -9.14 -2.14
N SER A 2 -4.83 -10.43 -2.40
CA SER A 2 -4.87 -11.01 -3.77
C SER A 2 -5.85 -10.37 -4.78
N VAL A 3 -6.76 -9.50 -4.35
CA VAL A 3 -7.76 -8.83 -5.21
C VAL A 3 -7.17 -7.68 -6.05
N THR A 4 -6.11 -7.03 -5.59
CA THR A 4 -5.59 -5.80 -6.20
C THR A 4 -5.21 -5.95 -7.68
N PRO A 5 -4.52 -7.01 -8.14
CA PRO A 5 -4.21 -7.18 -9.57
C PRO A 5 -5.46 -7.30 -10.44
N ALA A 6 -6.52 -7.93 -9.92
CA ALA A 6 -7.78 -8.05 -10.65
C ALA A 6 -8.47 -6.69 -10.80
N ILE A 7 -8.43 -5.84 -9.77
CA ILE A 7 -8.93 -4.46 -9.83
C ILE A 7 -8.12 -3.64 -10.82
N LEU A 8 -6.78 -3.75 -10.78
CA LEU A 8 -5.89 -3.04 -11.70
C LEU A 8 -6.11 -3.40 -13.17
N ARG A 9 -6.69 -4.56 -13.50
CA ARG A 9 -7.08 -4.88 -14.89
C ARG A 9 -8.10 -3.91 -15.48
N ALA A 10 -8.89 -3.23 -14.65
CA ALA A 10 -9.82 -2.20 -15.10
C ALA A 10 -9.13 -0.87 -15.47
N PHE A 11 -7.82 -0.72 -15.21
CA PHE A 11 -7.03 0.49 -15.47
C PHE A 11 -6.25 0.44 -16.79
N ALA A 12 -6.60 -0.47 -17.72
CA ALA A 12 -5.85 -0.66 -18.96
C ALA A 12 -5.64 0.63 -19.79
N ASP A 13 -6.63 1.53 -19.79
CA ASP A 13 -6.60 2.82 -20.50
C ASP A 13 -6.14 3.99 -19.61
N THR A 14 -5.70 3.72 -18.38
CA THR A 14 -5.23 4.73 -17.42
C THR A 14 -3.95 4.22 -16.77
N PRO A 15 -2.78 4.46 -17.37
CA PRO A 15 -1.51 4.11 -16.75
C PRO A 15 -1.38 4.72 -15.36
N VAL A 16 -0.97 3.93 -14.37
CA VAL A 16 -0.87 4.36 -12.97
C VAL A 16 0.47 3.98 -12.34
N HIS A 17 0.92 4.81 -11.41
CA HIS A 17 1.88 4.44 -10.38
C HIS A 17 1.16 3.68 -9.25
N LEU A 18 1.57 2.45 -8.96
CA LEU A 18 1.03 1.68 -7.85
C LEU A 18 1.75 2.06 -6.56
N VAL A 19 1.01 2.47 -5.55
CA VAL A 19 1.54 2.76 -4.22
C VAL A 19 0.94 1.76 -3.25
N GLN A 20 1.80 0.97 -2.62
CA GLN A 20 1.43 -0.02 -1.61
C GLN A 20 1.85 0.50 -0.23
N ILE A 21 0.92 0.52 0.72
CA ILE A 21 1.19 0.73 2.14
C ILE A 21 0.89 -0.58 2.86
N ASP A 22 1.92 -1.26 3.36
CA ASP A 22 1.86 -2.67 3.77
C ASP A 22 3.04 -3.03 4.69
N ALA A 23 2.87 -4.01 5.58
CA ALA A 23 3.99 -4.62 6.30
C ALA A 23 4.84 -5.57 5.44
N HIS A 24 4.23 -6.14 4.40
CA HIS A 24 4.73 -7.18 3.50
C HIS A 24 4.99 -6.66 2.10
N MET A 25 5.90 -7.35 1.41
CA MET A 25 6.26 -6.96 0.04
C MET A 25 5.31 -7.55 -1.01
N ASP A 26 4.61 -8.65 -0.69
CA ASP A 26 3.63 -9.26 -1.59
C ASP A 26 4.13 -9.53 -3.02
N PHE A 27 5.44 -9.80 -3.14
CA PHE A 27 6.16 -9.91 -4.40
C PHE A 27 6.66 -11.33 -4.72
N VAL A 28 6.17 -12.32 -3.95
CA VAL A 28 6.55 -13.72 -4.11
C VAL A 28 6.00 -14.24 -5.45
N ASP A 29 6.83 -14.92 -6.23
CA ASP A 29 6.38 -15.42 -7.53
C ASP A 29 5.33 -16.53 -7.41
N ARG A 30 5.62 -17.54 -6.58
CA ARG A 30 4.72 -18.67 -6.30
C ARG A 30 4.81 -19.11 -4.86
N VAL A 31 3.66 -19.40 -4.26
CA VAL A 31 3.55 -20.06 -2.96
C VAL A 31 2.98 -21.45 -3.18
N MET A 32 3.74 -22.49 -2.82
CA MET A 32 3.35 -23.91 -3.01
C MET A 32 2.88 -24.22 -4.45
N GLY A 33 3.50 -23.59 -5.45
CA GLY A 33 3.16 -23.75 -6.88
C GLY A 33 2.06 -22.83 -7.41
N ALA A 34 1.29 -22.15 -6.55
CA ALA A 34 0.25 -21.20 -6.94
C ALA A 34 0.81 -19.79 -7.11
N ALA A 35 0.45 -19.11 -8.20
CA ALA A 35 0.91 -17.76 -8.54
C ALA A 35 -0.06 -16.63 -8.09
N ASP A 36 -1.31 -16.98 -7.78
CA ASP A 36 -2.37 -16.04 -7.40
C ASP A 36 -2.71 -16.20 -5.92
N THR A 37 -1.73 -15.94 -5.06
CA THR A 37 -1.90 -15.99 -3.60
C THR A 37 -1.87 -14.59 -2.99
N HIS A 38 -2.18 -14.46 -1.70
CA HIS A 38 -2.09 -13.16 -1.02
C HIS A 38 -0.65 -12.64 -0.96
N ALA A 39 0.38 -13.48 -1.09
CA ALA A 39 1.79 -13.06 -1.08
C ALA A 39 2.36 -12.72 -2.47
N SER A 40 1.55 -12.84 -3.54
CA SER A 40 1.95 -12.59 -4.92
C SER A 40 1.31 -11.38 -5.63
N PRO A 41 0.39 -10.59 -5.05
CA PRO A 41 -0.39 -9.64 -5.84
C PRO A 41 0.49 -8.54 -6.45
N MET A 42 1.50 -8.04 -5.73
CA MET A 42 2.35 -6.98 -6.28
C MET A 42 3.21 -7.50 -7.44
N ARG A 43 3.61 -8.77 -7.40
CA ARG A 43 4.28 -9.42 -8.53
C ARG A 43 3.38 -9.47 -9.75
N ARG A 44 2.13 -9.91 -9.59
CA ARG A 44 1.12 -9.94 -10.68
C ARG A 44 0.76 -8.54 -11.17
N ALA A 45 0.71 -7.55 -10.29
CA ALA A 45 0.45 -6.17 -10.66
C ALA A 45 1.57 -5.56 -11.51
N ARG A 46 2.84 -5.84 -11.20
CA ARG A 46 3.99 -5.38 -12.00
C ARG A 46 4.07 -5.99 -13.40
N GLU A 47 3.40 -7.11 -13.64
CA GLU A 47 3.31 -7.72 -14.97
C GLU A 47 2.31 -6.99 -15.89
N LEU A 48 1.48 -6.09 -15.35
CA LEU A 48 0.50 -5.32 -16.12
C LEU A 48 1.18 -4.12 -16.83
N PRO A 49 1.05 -3.96 -18.16
CA PRO A 49 1.75 -2.90 -18.91
C PRO A 49 1.39 -1.46 -18.50
N TRP A 50 0.20 -1.25 -17.95
CA TRP A 50 -0.28 0.05 -17.48
C TRP A 50 0.12 0.36 -16.03
N VAL A 51 0.75 -0.58 -15.31
CA VAL A 51 1.35 -0.29 -14.01
C VAL A 51 2.77 0.20 -14.26
N GLN A 52 2.99 1.51 -14.15
CA GLN A 52 4.23 2.16 -14.58
C GLN A 52 5.37 1.95 -13.58
N SER A 53 5.06 2.05 -12.29
CA SER A 53 5.99 1.78 -11.19
C SER A 53 5.24 1.20 -9.98
N LEU A 54 6.02 0.72 -9.01
CA LEU A 54 5.53 0.31 -7.71
C LEU A 54 6.41 0.91 -6.62
N THR A 55 5.78 1.57 -5.65
CA THR A 55 6.42 2.05 -4.42
C THR A 55 5.75 1.39 -3.23
N GLN A 56 6.53 0.65 -2.44
CA GLN A 56 6.08 -0.16 -1.32
C GLN A 56 6.60 0.46 -0.01
N ILE A 57 5.69 0.78 0.90
CA ILE A 57 5.97 1.59 2.10
C ILE A 57 5.46 0.86 3.33
N GLY A 58 6.29 0.78 4.37
CA GLY A 58 5.94 0.09 5.61
C GLY A 58 6.57 -1.29 5.75
N ILE A 59 7.40 -1.69 4.77
CA ILE A 59 7.99 -3.03 4.71
C ILE A 59 8.82 -3.30 5.97
N ARG A 60 8.47 -4.37 6.67
CA ARG A 60 9.17 -4.81 7.89
C ARG A 60 9.10 -6.31 8.14
N SER A 61 8.22 -7.03 7.45
CA SER A 61 8.15 -8.47 7.59
C SER A 61 9.44 -9.15 7.14
N ILE A 62 9.84 -10.18 7.88
CA ILE A 62 11.00 -11.03 7.59
C ILE A 62 10.62 -12.25 6.73
N VAL A 63 9.34 -12.40 6.38
CA VAL A 63 8.82 -13.58 5.66
C VAL A 63 9.16 -13.54 4.17
N SER A 64 9.35 -12.35 3.58
CA SER A 64 9.85 -12.22 2.22
C SER A 64 11.33 -12.63 2.15
N GLY A 65 11.64 -13.60 1.29
CA GLY A 65 13.00 -14.11 1.12
C GLY A 65 13.93 -13.10 0.46
N ALA A 66 15.24 -13.35 0.55
CA ALA A 66 16.25 -12.55 -0.15
C ALA A 66 16.02 -12.51 -1.67
N GLU A 67 15.47 -13.60 -2.23
CA GLU A 67 15.13 -13.71 -3.66
C GLU A 67 13.99 -12.76 -4.05
N ASP A 68 12.94 -12.66 -3.23
CA ASP A 68 11.80 -11.77 -3.50
C ASP A 68 12.23 -10.30 -3.43
N TYR A 69 13.07 -9.97 -2.44
CA TYR A 69 13.67 -8.64 -2.33
C TYR A 69 14.53 -8.30 -3.55
N ALA A 70 15.37 -9.24 -3.99
CA ALA A 70 16.20 -9.06 -5.18
C ALA A 70 15.33 -8.88 -6.44
N ALA A 71 14.28 -9.69 -6.60
CA ALA A 71 13.35 -9.60 -7.72
C ALA A 71 12.62 -8.25 -7.75
N ALA A 72 12.14 -7.77 -6.60
CA ALA A 72 11.49 -6.46 -6.49
C ALA A 72 12.46 -5.33 -6.87
N ARG A 73 13.72 -5.39 -6.43
CA ARG A 73 14.76 -4.43 -6.82
C ARG A 73 15.07 -4.48 -8.32
N THR A 74 15.20 -5.66 -8.90
CA THR A 74 15.42 -5.84 -10.35
C THR A 74 14.24 -5.31 -11.17
N ALA A 75 13.01 -5.43 -10.66
CA ALA A 75 11.81 -4.86 -11.28
C ALA A 75 11.69 -3.33 -11.16
N GLY A 76 12.63 -2.69 -10.46
CA GLY A 76 12.67 -1.25 -10.24
C GLY A 76 11.70 -0.75 -9.15
N ASN A 77 11.25 -1.64 -8.25
CA ASN A 77 10.32 -1.23 -7.18
C ASN A 77 11.03 -0.31 -6.18
N GLY A 78 10.35 0.76 -5.79
CA GLY A 78 10.73 1.56 -4.63
C GLY A 78 10.35 0.80 -3.36
N ILE A 79 11.32 0.53 -2.48
CA ILE A 79 11.08 -0.19 -1.21
C ILE A 79 11.47 0.73 -0.06
N VAL A 80 10.48 1.06 0.77
CA VAL A 80 10.61 1.93 1.94
C VAL A 80 10.19 1.14 3.17
N THR A 81 11.15 0.87 4.05
CA THR A 81 10.87 0.17 5.31
C THR A 81 10.01 1.01 6.24
N ALA A 82 9.29 0.38 7.17
CA ALA A 82 8.53 1.12 8.20
C ALA A 82 9.41 2.12 8.97
N ARG A 83 10.64 1.72 9.30
CA ARG A 83 11.61 2.60 9.96
C ARG A 83 11.93 3.85 9.13
N GLN A 84 12.30 3.66 7.86
CA GLN A 84 12.56 4.79 6.95
C GLN A 84 11.33 5.68 6.79
N ALA A 85 10.14 5.07 6.74
CA ALA A 85 8.88 5.78 6.60
C ALA A 85 8.60 6.70 7.80
N LEU A 86 8.79 6.18 9.02
CA LEU A 86 8.58 6.90 10.28
C LEU A 86 9.66 7.96 10.57
N GLU A 87 10.90 7.75 10.13
CA GLU A 87 12.01 8.69 10.33
C GLU A 87 12.03 9.82 9.27
N ALA A 88 11.28 9.67 8.17
CA ALA A 88 11.27 10.64 7.08
C ALA A 88 10.50 11.92 7.41
N ARG A 89 11.03 13.05 6.92
CA ARG A 89 10.40 14.37 7.07
C ARG A 89 9.59 14.81 5.86
N GLU A 90 10.01 14.42 4.65
CA GLU A 90 9.48 14.97 3.41
C GLU A 90 8.91 13.92 2.43
N HIS A 91 9.00 12.63 2.78
CA HIS A 91 8.51 11.49 1.98
C HIS A 91 8.91 11.58 0.49
N GLU A 92 10.20 11.80 0.23
CA GLU A 92 10.74 12.10 -1.11
C GLU A 92 10.67 10.91 -2.10
N TRP A 93 10.26 9.71 -1.68
CA TRP A 93 10.36 8.49 -2.49
C TRP A 93 9.43 8.45 -3.71
N TRP A 94 8.48 9.39 -3.80
CA TRP A 94 7.66 9.62 -4.98
C TRP A 94 7.85 11.04 -5.55
N ALA A 95 8.93 11.74 -5.20
CA ALA A 95 9.20 13.09 -5.68
C ALA A 95 9.31 13.16 -7.21
N ASP A 96 9.85 12.11 -7.83
CA ASP A 96 10.04 12.00 -9.27
C ASP A 96 8.83 11.41 -10.02
N LEU A 97 7.76 11.02 -9.29
CA LEU A 97 6.55 10.49 -9.91
C LEU A 97 5.63 11.64 -10.33
N ALA A 98 4.97 11.48 -11.47
CA ALA A 98 3.97 12.43 -11.96
C ALA A 98 2.84 11.68 -12.68
N GLY A 99 1.62 12.21 -12.58
CA GLY A 99 0.45 11.64 -13.25
C GLY A 99 -0.46 10.89 -12.29
N ASP A 100 -0.95 9.73 -12.73
CA ASP A 100 -2.00 8.97 -12.04
C ASP A 100 -1.42 7.95 -11.05
N ALA A 101 -2.10 7.75 -9.93
CA ALA A 101 -1.74 6.77 -8.92
C ALA A 101 -2.92 5.88 -8.53
N TYR A 102 -2.60 4.66 -8.10
CA TYR A 102 -3.52 3.75 -7.41
C TYR A 102 -2.93 3.39 -6.05
N LEU A 103 -3.70 3.56 -4.98
CA LEU A 103 -3.28 3.23 -3.62
C LEU A 103 -3.86 1.87 -3.20
N THR A 104 -2.99 0.93 -2.88
CA THR A 104 -3.40 -0.31 -2.21
C THR A 104 -2.89 -0.29 -0.78
N LEU A 105 -3.80 -0.40 0.19
CA LEU A 105 -3.46 -0.30 1.61
C LEU A 105 -3.82 -1.60 2.31
N ASP A 106 -2.81 -2.31 2.79
CA ASP A 106 -3.01 -3.40 3.73
C ASP A 106 -3.19 -2.84 5.14
N ILE A 107 -4.22 -3.33 5.84
CA ILE A 107 -4.48 -2.90 7.22
C ILE A 107 -3.35 -3.33 8.18
N ASP A 108 -2.56 -4.34 7.83
CA ASP A 108 -1.40 -4.77 8.60
C ASP A 108 -0.22 -3.79 8.54
N ALA A 109 -0.27 -2.77 7.68
CA ALA A 109 0.70 -1.68 7.70
C ALA A 109 0.65 -0.91 9.03
N PHE A 110 -0.53 -0.87 9.67
CA PHE A 110 -0.70 -0.31 10.99
C PHE A 110 -0.06 -1.20 12.06
N ASP A 111 0.38 -0.58 13.15
CA ASP A 111 0.86 -1.35 14.30
C ASP A 111 -0.29 -2.22 14.86
N PRO A 112 -0.03 -3.48 15.27
CA PRO A 112 -1.07 -4.36 15.82
C PRO A 112 -1.73 -3.80 17.09
N ALA A 113 -1.05 -2.91 17.83
CA ALA A 113 -1.67 -2.18 18.93
C ALA A 113 -2.82 -1.29 18.45
N VAL A 114 -2.75 -0.78 17.22
CA VAL A 114 -3.76 0.06 16.58
C VAL A 114 -4.78 -0.81 15.81
N ALA A 115 -4.31 -1.74 14.99
CA ALA A 115 -5.12 -2.57 14.10
C ALA A 115 -4.87 -4.09 14.30
N PRO A 116 -5.38 -4.71 15.38
CA PRO A 116 -5.14 -6.13 15.66
C PRO A 116 -5.88 -7.09 14.70
N GLY A 117 -6.98 -6.64 14.08
CA GLY A 117 -7.84 -7.47 13.22
C GLY A 117 -7.29 -7.69 11.82
N THR A 118 -6.17 -8.41 11.69
CA THR A 118 -5.56 -8.82 10.41
C THR A 118 -4.96 -10.22 10.50
N GLY A 119 -4.79 -10.90 9.37
CA GLY A 119 -4.27 -12.26 9.30
C GLY A 119 -2.80 -12.39 9.71
N PHE A 120 -1.96 -11.41 9.38
CA PHE A 120 -0.52 -11.47 9.61
C PHE A 120 0.01 -10.15 10.20
N ALA A 121 -0.15 -9.99 11.51
CA ALA A 121 0.21 -8.77 12.21
C ALA A 121 1.73 -8.66 12.47
N GLU A 122 2.35 -7.55 12.08
CA GLU A 122 3.79 -7.28 12.28
C GLU A 122 4.01 -6.04 13.18
N PRO A 123 4.77 -6.14 14.29
CA PRO A 123 4.98 -5.02 15.21
C PRO A 123 5.86 -3.90 14.60
N GLY A 124 5.77 -2.70 15.18
CA GLY A 124 6.55 -1.53 14.71
C GLY A 124 5.95 -0.88 13.47
N GLY A 125 4.63 -0.97 13.34
CA GLY A 125 3.85 -0.40 12.23
C GLY A 125 3.44 1.05 12.48
N PHE A 126 2.56 1.54 11.61
CA PHE A 126 2.10 2.91 11.64
C PHE A 126 0.96 3.17 12.63
N GLY A 127 0.86 4.41 13.11
CA GLY A 127 -0.37 4.96 13.65
C GLY A 127 -1.26 5.56 12.56
N PHE A 128 -2.47 5.99 12.94
CA PHE A 128 -3.39 6.66 12.01
C PHE A 128 -2.82 7.95 11.41
N ALA A 129 -2.13 8.76 12.22
CA ALA A 129 -1.56 10.03 11.76
C ALA A 129 -0.47 9.84 10.70
N ASP A 130 0.33 8.78 10.82
CA ASP A 130 1.40 8.47 9.86
C ASP A 130 0.78 8.11 8.50
N VAL A 131 -0.19 7.18 8.49
CA VAL A 131 -0.88 6.78 7.26
C VAL A 131 -1.67 7.94 6.65
N ALA A 132 -2.36 8.75 7.45
CA ALA A 132 -3.04 9.95 6.97
C ALA A 132 -2.06 10.93 6.30
N THR A 133 -0.87 11.09 6.87
CA THR A 133 0.19 11.93 6.28
C THR A 133 0.69 11.37 4.95
N LEU A 134 0.92 10.06 4.86
CA LEU A 134 1.30 9.38 3.61
C LEU A 134 0.23 9.57 2.53
N ILE A 135 -1.05 9.34 2.87
CA ILE A 135 -2.19 9.48 1.96
C ILE A 135 -2.33 10.92 1.45
N ARG A 136 -2.29 11.91 2.34
CA ARG A 136 -2.38 13.33 1.95
C ARG A 136 -1.20 13.77 1.10
N THR A 137 0.00 13.30 1.43
CA THR A 137 1.20 13.61 0.65
C THR A 137 1.09 13.00 -0.75
N LEU A 138 0.64 11.75 -0.85
CA LEU A 138 0.38 11.09 -2.12
C LEU A 138 -0.65 11.86 -2.96
N ALA A 139 -1.81 12.19 -2.39
CA ALA A 139 -2.90 12.89 -3.09
C ALA A 139 -2.50 14.30 -3.56
N ARG A 140 -1.61 14.99 -2.83
CA ARG A 140 -1.07 16.30 -3.23
C ARG A 140 -0.04 16.22 -4.37
N ARG A 141 0.61 15.07 -4.54
CA ARG A 141 1.69 14.87 -5.52
C ARG A 141 1.21 14.21 -6.79
N LEU A 142 0.29 13.26 -6.68
CA LEU A 142 -0.23 12.45 -7.77
C LEU A 142 -1.75 12.49 -7.78
N ARG A 143 -2.33 12.30 -8.97
CA ARG A 143 -3.78 12.19 -9.13
C ARG A 143 -4.21 10.78 -8.73
N LEU A 144 -4.72 10.63 -7.51
CA LEU A 144 -5.20 9.34 -7.01
C LEU A 144 -6.48 8.93 -7.76
N ARG A 145 -6.40 7.89 -8.58
CA ARG A 145 -7.50 7.39 -9.44
C ARG A 145 -8.34 6.29 -8.80
N GLY A 146 -7.81 5.66 -7.76
CA GLY A 146 -8.51 4.60 -7.04
C GLY A 146 -7.73 4.15 -5.81
N MET A 147 -8.43 3.43 -4.95
CA MET A 147 -7.81 2.73 -3.83
C MET A 147 -8.52 1.43 -3.50
N ASP A 148 -7.80 0.50 -2.88
CA ASP A 148 -8.38 -0.58 -2.08
C ASP A 148 -7.79 -0.59 -0.66
N LEU A 149 -8.56 -1.14 0.27
CA LEU A 149 -8.12 -1.40 1.64
C LEU A 149 -8.45 -2.86 1.95
N VAL A 150 -7.42 -3.65 2.27
CA VAL A 150 -7.48 -5.12 2.29
C VAL A 150 -7.07 -5.70 3.66
N GLU A 151 -7.19 -7.03 3.78
CA GLU A 151 -6.80 -7.86 4.94
C GLU A 151 -7.44 -7.52 6.29
N VAL A 152 -8.49 -6.69 6.30
CA VAL A 152 -9.34 -6.52 7.49
C VAL A 152 -10.01 -7.84 7.84
N ASN A 153 -9.70 -8.36 9.03
CA ASN A 153 -10.31 -9.55 9.61
C ASN A 153 -11.05 -9.20 10.91
N PRO A 154 -12.36 -8.92 10.86
CA PRO A 154 -13.16 -8.57 12.03
C PRO A 154 -13.22 -9.65 13.11
N TYR A 155 -12.97 -10.92 12.76
CA TYR A 155 -13.00 -12.02 13.72
C TYR A 155 -11.78 -12.04 14.65
N LEU A 156 -10.69 -11.39 14.25
CA LEU A 156 -9.46 -11.29 15.04
C LEU A 156 -9.43 -10.03 15.92
N ASP A 157 -10.45 -9.18 15.85
CA ASP A 157 -10.57 -7.98 16.69
C ASP A 157 -11.92 -7.92 17.41
N GLY A 158 -11.95 -8.41 18.65
CA GLY A 158 -13.14 -8.35 19.51
C GLY A 158 -13.61 -6.93 19.84
N SER A 159 -12.73 -5.92 19.72
CA SER A 159 -13.10 -4.51 19.94
C SER A 159 -13.68 -3.84 18.69
N ARG A 160 -13.53 -4.48 17.51
CA ARG A 160 -13.92 -3.97 16.19
C ARG A 160 -13.26 -2.63 15.79
N ARG A 161 -12.23 -2.19 16.51
CA ARG A 161 -11.51 -0.95 16.21
C ARG A 161 -10.80 -0.99 14.86
N THR A 162 -10.33 -2.15 14.40
CA THR A 162 -9.70 -2.30 13.08
C THR A 162 -10.68 -1.97 11.95
N ALA A 163 -11.94 -2.41 12.05
CA ALA A 163 -12.95 -2.10 11.05
C ALA A 163 -13.30 -0.60 11.02
N VAL A 164 -13.38 0.04 12.20
CA VAL A 164 -13.59 1.48 12.31
C VAL A 164 -12.41 2.26 11.75
N LEU A 165 -11.18 1.83 12.06
CA LEU A 165 -9.95 2.40 11.52
C LEU A 165 -9.91 2.30 10.01
N ALA A 166 -10.21 1.13 9.44
CA ALA A 166 -10.27 0.92 8.00
C ALA A 166 -11.26 1.89 7.32
N ALA A 167 -12.48 2.00 7.86
CA ALA A 167 -13.47 2.95 7.37
C ALA A 167 -12.96 4.40 7.46
N ARG A 168 -12.29 4.76 8.56
CA ARG A 168 -11.73 6.10 8.75
C ARG A 168 -10.60 6.39 7.77
N THR A 169 -9.74 5.41 7.48
CA THR A 169 -8.65 5.52 6.50
C THR A 169 -9.18 5.72 5.08
N ILE A 170 -10.27 5.05 4.70
CA ILE A 170 -10.93 5.28 3.40
C ILE A 170 -11.49 6.70 3.34
N LEU A 171 -12.17 7.16 4.40
CA LEU A 171 -12.67 8.54 4.47
C LEU A 171 -11.55 9.58 4.40
N GLU A 172 -10.39 9.29 5.00
CA GLU A 172 -9.21 10.14 4.94
C GLU A 172 -8.67 10.26 3.52
N ALA A 173 -8.58 9.15 2.78
CA ALA A 173 -8.18 9.16 1.38
C ALA A 173 -9.16 9.93 0.49
N LEU A 174 -10.46 9.72 0.67
CA LEU A 174 -11.48 10.51 -0.02
C LEU A 174 -11.34 12.00 0.32
N SER A 175 -11.19 12.33 1.60
CA SER A 175 -10.96 13.70 2.03
C SER A 175 -9.72 14.31 1.40
N ALA A 176 -8.62 13.56 1.28
CA ALA A 176 -7.37 14.05 0.71
C ALA A 176 -7.48 14.32 -0.80
N VAL A 177 -8.29 13.55 -1.53
CA VAL A 177 -8.53 13.74 -2.97
C VAL A 177 -9.41 14.96 -3.26
N PHE A 178 -10.37 15.24 -2.39
CA PHE A 178 -11.31 16.36 -2.55
C PHE A 178 -10.95 17.59 -1.70
N ASP A 179 -9.81 17.56 -1.01
CA ASP A 179 -9.30 18.73 -0.29
C ASP A 179 -8.94 19.79 -1.34
N PRO A 180 -9.60 20.96 -1.35
CA PRO A 180 -9.28 22.01 -2.31
C PRO A 180 -7.80 22.40 -2.14
N ASP A 181 -7.06 22.39 -3.24
CA ASP A 181 -5.68 22.87 -3.20
C ASP A 181 -5.73 24.36 -2.82
N PRO A 182 -5.00 24.81 -1.78
CA PRO A 182 -4.88 26.24 -1.46
C PRO A 182 -4.37 27.08 -2.63
N ARG A 183 -3.84 26.45 -3.68
CA ARG A 183 -3.36 27.08 -4.93
C ARG A 183 -4.46 27.25 -5.99
N ASP A 184 -5.64 26.67 -5.81
CA ASP A 184 -6.79 26.77 -6.73
C ASP A 184 -7.71 27.97 -6.41
N SER A 185 -7.34 28.85 -5.46
CA SER A 185 -8.04 30.09 -5.10
C SER A 185 -7.27 31.35 -5.48
#